data_AF-A0A800CXN8-F1
#
_entry.id   AF-A0A800CXN8-F1
#
_cell.length_a   1.000
_cell.length_b   1.000
_cell.length_c   1.000
_cell.angle_alpha   90.00
_cell.angle_beta   90.00
_cell.angle_gamma   90.00
#
_symmetry.space_group_name_H-M   'P 1'
#
loop_
_entity.id
_entity.type
_entity.pdbx_description
1 polymer ?
#
loop_
_entity_poly.entity_id
_entity_poly.type
_entity_poly.pdbx_seq_one_letter_code
_entity_poly.pdbx_strand_id
1 'polypeptide(L)'
;MERIVQGTSPAEVIRQLQNADGYHITNTARDLSQSDFKNRILLHTELMAADARERAGFFSLEITGGASVHVDILRKQVDPFLKLEILREKMPTTMFQTLCRGVNLFGYRPYPQNVIRFTVKEFAKYVDVWRTFDFMNYIPNMQAVFEEVGKAGKINEPCICFSTGPEHT
;
A
#
# COMPACT_ATOMS: atom_id res chain seq x y z
N MET A 1 13.85 18.53 6.44
CA MET A 1 12.45 18.13 6.28
C MET A 1 12.14 17.14 7.39
N GLU A 2 11.12 17.41 8.19
CA GLU A 2 10.69 16.46 9.22
C GLU A 2 10.14 15.21 8.54
N ARG A 3 10.49 14.02 9.05
CA ARG A 3 10.03 12.76 8.48
C ARG A 3 8.58 12.53 8.91
N ILE A 4 7.70 12.28 7.94
CA ILE A 4 6.36 11.78 8.21
C ILE A 4 6.48 10.32 8.65
N VAL A 5 5.95 10.00 9.83
CA VAL A 5 6.09 8.68 10.46
C VAL A 5 4.75 8.00 10.65
N GLN A 6 4.79 6.68 10.87
CA GLN A 6 3.62 5.91 11.25
C GLN A 6 2.97 6.48 12.52
N GLY A 7 1.64 6.62 12.48
CA GLY A 7 0.86 7.22 13.57
C GLY A 7 0.56 8.71 13.39
N THR A 8 1.21 9.42 12.47
CA THR A 8 0.82 10.79 12.11
C THR A 8 -0.60 10.79 11.51
N SER A 9 -1.46 11.71 11.97
CA SER A 9 -2.84 11.77 11.49
C SER A 9 -2.91 12.14 10.01
N PRO A 10 -3.91 11.66 9.23
CA PRO A 10 -4.01 11.98 7.81
C PRO A 10 -4.05 13.50 7.52
N ALA A 11 -4.72 14.29 8.36
CA ALA A 11 -4.78 15.74 8.21
C ALA A 11 -3.41 16.39 8.40
N GLU A 12 -2.64 15.91 9.38
CA GLU A 12 -1.29 16.40 9.62
C GLU A 12 -0.33 16.00 8.50
N VAL A 13 -0.44 14.76 8.00
CA VAL A 13 0.34 14.32 6.83
C VAL A 13 0.08 15.22 5.63
N ILE A 14 -1.19 15.48 5.30
CA ILE A 14 -1.54 16.37 4.17
C ILE A 14 -0.96 17.77 4.38
N ARG A 15 -1.07 18.32 5.60
CA ARG A 15 -0.51 19.63 5.94
C ARG A 15 1.00 19.66 5.74
N GLN A 16 1.72 18.64 6.18
CA GLN A 16 3.17 18.56 6.01
C GLN A 16 3.55 18.45 4.53
N LEU A 17 2.88 17.58 3.77
CA LEU A 17 3.11 17.42 2.33
C LEU A 17 2.88 18.72 1.54
N GLN A 18 1.85 19.49 1.90
CA GLN A 18 1.52 20.76 1.23
C GLN A 18 2.51 21.90 1.53
N ASN A 19 3.16 21.87 2.69
CA ASN A 19 4.09 22.92 3.14
C ASN A 19 5.57 22.49 3.02
N ALA A 20 5.85 21.37 2.36
CA ALA A 20 7.20 20.85 2.22
C ALA A 20 8.01 21.68 1.19
N ASP A 21 9.17 22.21 1.59
CA ASP A 21 10.12 22.90 0.70
C ASP A 21 10.91 21.93 -0.22
N GLY A 22 10.33 20.78 -0.60
CA GLY A 22 11.00 19.75 -1.39
C GLY A 22 10.07 18.59 -1.77
N TYR A 23 10.66 17.41 -1.99
CA TYR A 23 9.92 16.22 -2.42
C TYR A 23 9.95 15.11 -1.39
N HIS A 24 8.84 14.37 -1.36
CA HIS A 24 8.69 13.12 -0.62
C HIS A 24 8.74 11.96 -1.62
N ILE A 25 9.44 10.88 -1.25
CA ILE A 25 9.60 9.70 -2.12
C ILE A 25 8.97 8.49 -1.45
N THR A 26 8.18 7.75 -2.22
CA THR A 26 7.74 6.39 -1.88
C THR A 26 8.65 5.38 -2.55
N ASN A 27 9.18 4.43 -1.78
CA ASN A 27 9.89 3.29 -2.33
C ASN A 27 8.89 2.19 -2.70
N THR A 28 8.86 1.78 -3.97
CA THR A 28 7.90 0.82 -4.52
C THR A 28 8.44 -0.61 -4.56
N ALA A 29 9.02 -1.09 -3.46
CA ALA A 29 9.61 -2.43 -3.36
C ALA A 29 8.68 -3.56 -3.81
N ARG A 30 7.38 -3.47 -3.50
CA ARG A 30 6.33 -4.41 -3.94
C ARG A 30 6.23 -4.44 -5.46
N ASP A 31 6.16 -3.27 -6.09
CA ASP A 31 5.96 -3.15 -7.54
C ASP A 31 7.20 -3.54 -8.33
N LEU A 32 8.40 -3.17 -7.85
CA LEU A 32 9.68 -3.63 -8.39
C LEU A 32 9.79 -5.16 -8.33
N SER A 33 9.43 -5.76 -7.18
CA SER A 33 9.42 -7.23 -7.06
C SER A 33 8.46 -7.87 -8.06
N GLN A 34 7.28 -7.28 -8.26
CA GLN A 34 6.27 -7.78 -9.19
C GLN A 34 6.76 -7.75 -10.64
N SER A 35 7.35 -6.63 -11.07
CA SER A 35 7.77 -6.41 -12.45
C SER A 35 9.01 -7.21 -12.81
N ASP A 36 10.05 -7.14 -11.97
CA ASP A 36 11.38 -7.68 -12.33
C ASP A 36 11.58 -9.11 -11.83
N PHE A 37 10.94 -9.45 -10.71
CA PHE A 37 11.16 -10.72 -10.00
C PHE A 37 9.91 -11.58 -9.87
N LYS A 38 8.81 -11.23 -10.57
CA LYS A 38 7.52 -11.94 -10.51
C LYS A 38 7.02 -12.16 -9.06
N ASN A 39 7.23 -11.15 -8.21
CA ASN A 39 6.93 -11.15 -6.77
C ASN A 39 7.71 -12.19 -5.94
N ARG A 40 8.86 -12.70 -6.41
CA ARG A 40 9.58 -13.81 -5.74
C ARG A 40 10.65 -13.39 -4.74
N ILE A 41 10.77 -12.10 -4.42
CA ILE A 41 11.66 -11.66 -3.33
C ILE A 41 11.11 -12.21 -2.01
N LEU A 42 11.95 -12.96 -1.29
CA LEU A 42 11.58 -13.63 -0.04
C LEU A 42 11.66 -12.67 1.15
N LEU A 43 10.89 -12.95 2.20
CA LEU A 43 10.87 -12.17 3.44
C LEU A 43 12.28 -11.99 4.03
N HIS A 44 13.14 -13.01 3.97
CA HIS A 44 14.53 -12.90 4.42
C HIS A 44 15.28 -11.73 3.76
N THR A 45 15.15 -11.59 2.44
CA THR A 45 15.78 -10.50 1.68
C THR A 45 15.17 -9.14 2.03
N GLU A 46 13.86 -9.08 2.26
CA GLU A 46 13.21 -7.85 2.73
C GLU A 46 13.72 -7.42 4.11
N LEU A 47 13.92 -8.38 5.02
CA LEU A 47 14.46 -8.13 6.36
C LEU A 47 15.92 -7.67 6.32
N MET A 48 16.75 -8.21 5.43
CA MET A 48 18.13 -7.73 5.25
C MET A 48 18.18 -6.26 4.83
N ALA A 49 17.18 -5.79 4.08
CA ALA A 49 17.10 -4.40 3.62
C ALA A 49 16.36 -3.47 4.60
N ALA A 50 15.67 -4.00 5.62
CA ALA A 50 14.76 -3.24 6.46
C ALA A 50 15.43 -2.08 7.20
N ASP A 51 16.59 -2.33 7.84
CA ASP A 51 17.32 -1.29 8.58
C ASP A 51 17.77 -0.13 7.68
N ALA A 52 18.20 -0.44 6.45
CA ALA A 52 18.60 0.58 5.48
C ALA A 52 17.38 1.39 4.99
N ARG A 53 16.25 0.72 4.75
CA ARG A 53 14.98 1.34 4.36
C ARG A 53 14.43 2.25 5.46
N GLU A 54 14.53 1.82 6.72
CA GLU A 54 14.12 2.62 7.87
C GLU A 54 14.94 3.89 7.99
N ARG A 55 16.26 3.83 7.77
CA ARG A 55 17.12 5.02 7.84
C ARG A 55 17.01 5.95 6.62
N ALA A 56 16.47 5.45 5.50
CA ALA A 56 16.39 6.21 4.25
C ALA A 56 15.39 7.38 4.29
N GLY A 57 14.44 7.37 5.23
CA GLY A 57 13.52 8.50 5.42
C GLY A 57 12.48 8.66 4.30
N PHE A 58 12.12 7.58 3.60
CA PHE A 58 11.01 7.59 2.63
C PHE A 58 9.70 8.04 3.29
N PHE A 59 8.83 8.68 2.50
CA PHE A 59 7.47 9.00 2.93
C PHE A 59 6.69 7.73 3.24
N SER A 60 6.75 6.76 2.32
CA SER A 60 6.16 5.45 2.51
C SER A 60 6.97 4.38 1.80
N LEU A 61 6.80 3.14 2.27
CA LEU A 61 7.29 1.93 1.62
C LEU A 61 6.10 1.11 1.15
N GLU A 62 5.94 0.98 -0.16
CA GLU A 62 4.92 0.11 -0.74
C GLU A 62 5.42 -1.34 -0.72
N ILE A 63 4.90 -2.12 0.23
CA ILE A 63 5.44 -3.46 0.58
C ILE A 63 4.37 -4.56 0.58
N THR A 64 3.12 -4.22 0.31
CA THR A 64 2.02 -5.18 0.26
C THR A 64 0.96 -4.77 -0.76
N GLY A 65 -0.02 -5.64 -0.95
CA GLY A 65 -1.09 -5.46 -1.93
C GLY A 65 -0.73 -5.96 -3.33
N GLY A 66 -1.60 -5.66 -4.31
CA GLY A 66 -1.53 -6.24 -5.65
C GLY A 66 -1.47 -7.77 -5.60
N ALA A 67 -0.63 -8.37 -6.45
CA ALA A 67 -0.44 -9.82 -6.47
C ALA A 67 0.44 -10.35 -5.32
N SER A 68 1.09 -9.47 -4.53
CA SER A 68 2.04 -9.91 -3.49
C SER A 68 1.37 -10.77 -2.41
N VAL A 69 0.15 -10.43 -1.99
CA VAL A 69 -0.60 -11.18 -0.96
C VAL A 69 -0.86 -12.62 -1.41
N HIS A 70 -1.25 -12.80 -2.67
CA HIS A 70 -1.43 -14.13 -3.27
C HIS A 70 -0.09 -14.91 -3.34
N VAL A 71 1.01 -14.24 -3.71
CA VAL A 71 2.31 -14.91 -3.89
C VAL A 71 2.90 -15.29 -2.54
N ASP A 72 2.73 -14.44 -1.53
CA ASP A 72 3.18 -14.71 -0.17
C ASP A 72 2.55 -16.02 0.34
N ILE A 73 1.23 -16.17 0.20
CA ILE A 73 0.51 -17.37 0.65
C ILE A 73 0.86 -18.60 -0.21
N LEU A 74 0.70 -18.49 -1.54
CA LEU A 74 0.71 -19.67 -2.41
C LEU A 74 2.10 -20.10 -2.85
N ARG A 75 3.07 -19.18 -2.89
CA ARG A 75 4.42 -19.47 -3.40
C ARG A 75 5.49 -19.40 -2.33
N LYS A 76 5.46 -18.36 -1.49
CA LYS A 76 6.46 -18.19 -0.43
C LYS A 76 6.09 -18.95 0.84
N GLN A 77 4.82 -19.37 0.96
CA GLN A 77 4.27 -20.01 2.16
C GLN A 77 4.45 -19.13 3.41
N VAL A 78 4.27 -17.82 3.23
CA VAL A 78 4.39 -16.80 4.26
C VAL A 78 3.02 -16.21 4.54
N ASP A 79 2.66 -16.10 5.82
CA ASP A 79 1.49 -15.35 6.25
C ASP A 79 1.71 -13.85 5.97
N PRO A 80 0.85 -13.20 5.15
CA PRO A 80 1.01 -11.79 4.82
C PRO A 80 0.90 -10.85 6.03
N PHE A 81 0.18 -11.24 7.09
CA PHE A 81 0.07 -10.44 8.32
C PHE A 81 1.34 -10.56 9.16
N LEU A 82 1.84 -11.77 9.36
CA LEU A 82 3.12 -12.01 10.05
C LEU A 82 4.27 -11.29 9.35
N LYS A 83 4.28 -11.29 8.01
CA LYS A 83 5.25 -10.53 7.21
C LYS A 83 5.26 -9.04 7.59
N LEU A 84 4.08 -8.42 7.67
CA LEU A 84 3.94 -7.01 8.00
C LEU A 84 4.30 -6.72 9.47
N GLU A 85 3.99 -7.63 10.39
CA GLU A 85 4.35 -7.53 11.80
C GLU A 85 5.87 -7.52 12.00
N ILE A 86 6.58 -8.51 11.44
CA ILE A 86 8.04 -8.59 11.57
C ILE A 86 8.72 -7.40 10.89
N LEU A 87 8.22 -6.97 9.72
CA LEU A 87 8.75 -5.77 9.06
C LEU A 87 8.49 -4.50 9.88
N ARG A 88 7.36 -4.41 10.59
CA ARG A 88 7.05 -3.28 11.47
C ARG A 88 8.01 -3.19 12.65
N GLU A 89 8.41 -4.31 13.24
CA GLU A 89 9.43 -4.34 14.31
C GLU A 89 10.77 -3.75 13.84
N LYS A 90 11.15 -4.01 12.58
CA LYS A 90 12.40 -3.50 11.99
C LYS A 90 12.31 -2.07 11.45
N MET A 91 11.12 -1.67 11.01
CA MET A 91 10.85 -0.34 10.44
C MET A 91 9.73 0.35 11.22
N PRO A 92 9.95 0.71 12.50
CA PRO A 92 8.90 1.20 13.38
C PRO A 92 8.32 2.53 12.93
N THR A 93 9.12 3.42 12.33
CA THR A 93 8.67 4.77 11.96
C THR A 93 8.21 4.89 10.50
N THR A 94 8.68 4.03 9.61
CA THR A 94 8.27 4.01 8.19
C THR A 94 6.76 3.85 8.02
N MET A 95 6.13 4.65 7.16
CA MET A 95 4.74 4.39 6.74
C MET A 95 4.69 3.20 5.77
N PHE A 96 3.85 2.20 6.05
CA PHE A 96 3.61 1.11 5.11
C PHE A 96 2.48 1.45 4.16
N GLN A 97 2.70 1.20 2.88
CA GLN A 97 1.75 1.44 1.81
C GLN A 97 1.32 0.14 1.14
N THR A 98 0.04 0.08 0.77
CA THR A 98 -0.54 -0.99 -0.03
C THR A 98 -1.12 -0.46 -1.34
N LEU A 99 -1.05 -1.27 -2.40
CA LEU A 99 -1.85 -1.09 -3.60
C LEU A 99 -3.05 -2.04 -3.56
N CYS A 100 -4.26 -1.51 -3.74
CA CYS A 100 -5.47 -2.32 -3.90
C CYS A 100 -6.33 -1.85 -5.08
N ARG A 101 -7.02 -2.80 -5.71
CA ARG A 101 -8.03 -2.54 -6.74
C ARG A 101 -9.40 -2.45 -6.08
N GLY A 102 -10.21 -1.44 -6.39
CA GLY A 102 -11.49 -1.19 -5.70
C GLY A 102 -12.35 -2.44 -5.42
N VAL A 103 -12.86 -3.09 -6.48
CA VAL A 103 -13.78 -4.25 -6.33
C VAL A 103 -13.09 -5.61 -6.16
N ASN A 104 -11.80 -5.73 -6.46
CA ASN A 104 -11.06 -6.99 -6.36
C ASN A 104 -10.10 -7.06 -5.17
N LEU A 105 -9.81 -5.93 -4.51
CA LEU A 105 -8.72 -5.77 -3.55
C LEU A 105 -7.39 -6.38 -4.02
N PHE A 106 -7.01 -7.52 -3.44
CA PHE A 106 -5.78 -8.26 -3.69
C PHE A 106 -6.02 -9.57 -4.49
N GLY A 107 -7.26 -9.81 -4.91
CA GLY A 107 -7.66 -11.02 -5.62
C GLY A 107 -7.90 -10.82 -7.11
N TYR A 108 -8.35 -11.90 -7.76
CA TYR A 108 -8.53 -11.96 -9.22
C TYR A 108 -9.99 -11.83 -9.67
N ARG A 109 -10.94 -11.80 -8.74
CA ARG A 109 -12.37 -11.68 -9.02
C ARG A 109 -12.99 -10.56 -8.18
N PRO A 110 -14.12 -9.98 -8.58
CA PRO A 110 -14.83 -9.03 -7.74
C PRO A 110 -15.35 -9.71 -6.46
N TYR A 111 -15.35 -8.96 -5.37
CA TYR A 111 -15.86 -9.39 -4.07
C TYR A 111 -17.04 -8.53 -3.62
N PRO A 112 -18.00 -9.11 -2.86
CA PRO A 112 -19.06 -8.31 -2.26
C PRO A 112 -18.48 -7.33 -1.22
N GLN A 113 -19.15 -6.19 -1.01
CA GLN A 113 -18.62 -5.11 -0.17
C GLN A 113 -18.28 -5.56 1.25
N ASN A 114 -19.03 -6.48 1.85
CA ASN A 114 -18.73 -6.99 3.20
C ASN A 114 -17.34 -7.64 3.29
N VAL A 115 -16.93 -8.39 2.26
CA VAL A 115 -15.59 -9.00 2.17
C VAL A 115 -14.53 -7.92 1.97
N ILE A 116 -14.82 -6.93 1.11
CA ILE A 116 -13.91 -5.80 0.89
C ILE A 116 -13.65 -5.06 2.20
N ARG A 117 -14.72 -4.67 2.89
CA ARG A 117 -14.66 -3.91 4.13
C ARG A 117 -13.93 -4.67 5.24
N PHE A 118 -14.24 -5.96 5.40
CA PHE A 118 -13.54 -6.83 6.34
C PHE A 118 -12.05 -6.88 6.06
N THR A 119 -11.65 -7.09 4.80
CA THR A 119 -10.24 -7.18 4.42
C THR A 119 -9.51 -5.87 4.66
N VAL A 120 -10.12 -4.73 4.31
CA VAL A 120 -9.54 -3.39 4.57
C VAL A 120 -9.33 -3.18 6.06
N LYS A 121 -10.35 -3.48 6.88
CA LYS A 121 -10.27 -3.37 8.34
C LYS A 121 -9.13 -4.18 8.94
N GLU A 122 -8.90 -5.40 8.46
CA GLU A 122 -7.83 -6.27 8.96
C GLU A 122 -6.43 -5.78 8.54
N PHE A 123 -6.25 -5.41 7.27
CA PHE A 123 -4.96 -4.90 6.78
C PHE A 123 -4.62 -3.50 7.32
N ALA A 124 -5.62 -2.66 7.60
CA ALA A 124 -5.41 -1.29 8.10
C ALA A 124 -4.75 -1.26 9.48
N LYS A 125 -4.74 -2.37 10.23
CA LYS A 125 -3.97 -2.50 11.47
C LYS A 125 -2.47 -2.38 11.25
N TYR A 126 -1.99 -2.73 10.05
CA TYR A 126 -0.57 -2.79 9.69
C TYR A 126 -0.15 -1.76 8.63
N VAL A 127 -1.10 -1.36 7.78
CA VAL A 127 -0.90 -0.47 6.63
C VAL A 127 -1.40 0.94 6.93
N ASP A 128 -0.62 1.94 6.52
CA ASP A 128 -0.85 3.35 6.81
C ASP A 128 -1.38 4.13 5.60
N VAL A 129 -0.90 3.80 4.40
CA VAL A 129 -1.27 4.46 3.15
C VAL A 129 -1.95 3.48 2.20
N TRP A 130 -3.13 3.85 1.71
CA TRP A 130 -3.96 3.03 0.85
C TRP A 130 -4.07 3.61 -0.55
N ARG A 131 -3.19 3.15 -1.43
CA ARG A 131 -3.25 3.42 -2.85
C ARG A 131 -4.37 2.59 -3.47
N THR A 132 -5.46 3.25 -3.85
CA THR A 132 -6.66 2.58 -4.37
C THR A 132 -6.96 3.06 -5.77
N PHE A 133 -7.12 2.12 -6.71
CA PHE A 133 -7.46 2.43 -8.09
C PHE A 133 -8.59 1.54 -8.63
N ASP A 134 -9.22 2.02 -9.69
CA ASP A 134 -10.09 1.24 -10.55
C ASP A 134 -9.54 1.28 -11.98
N PHE A 135 -9.55 0.15 -12.68
CA PHE A 135 -8.93 0.03 -14.00
C PHE A 135 -9.69 0.80 -15.10
N MET A 136 -10.92 1.23 -14.83
CA MET A 136 -11.71 2.12 -15.70
C MET A 136 -11.94 3.50 -15.07
N ASN A 137 -11.23 3.84 -13.98
CA ASN A 137 -11.46 5.05 -13.19
C ASN A 137 -12.91 5.21 -12.69
N TYR A 138 -13.65 4.10 -12.51
CA TYR A 138 -15.02 4.14 -12.04
C TYR A 138 -15.08 4.28 -10.51
N ILE A 139 -15.26 5.51 -10.03
CA ILE A 139 -15.20 5.87 -8.61
C ILE A 139 -16.07 4.99 -7.69
N PRO A 140 -17.33 4.62 -8.05
CA PRO A 140 -18.17 3.80 -7.17
C PRO A 140 -17.55 2.45 -6.77
N ASN A 141 -16.68 1.88 -7.62
CA ASN A 141 -15.96 0.65 -7.30
C ASN A 141 -14.98 0.79 -6.11
N MET A 142 -14.56 2.01 -5.78
CA MET A 142 -13.56 2.29 -4.74
C MET A 142 -14.18 2.77 -3.42
N GLN A 143 -15.48 3.12 -3.41
CA GLN A 143 -16.14 3.71 -2.24
C GLN A 143 -16.02 2.87 -0.97
N ALA A 144 -16.24 1.56 -1.08
CA ALA A 144 -16.16 0.66 0.08
C ALA A 144 -14.74 0.62 0.69
N VAL A 145 -13.69 0.78 -0.12
CA VAL A 145 -12.32 0.88 0.37
C VAL A 145 -12.11 2.23 1.05
N PHE A 146 -12.45 3.33 0.37
CA PHE A 146 -12.25 4.68 0.89
C PHE A 146 -12.90 4.91 2.26
N GLU A 147 -14.15 4.45 2.40
CA GLU A 147 -14.89 4.56 3.65
C GLU A 147 -14.24 3.79 4.80
N GLU A 148 -13.79 2.55 4.57
CA GLU A 148 -13.18 1.75 5.64
C GLU A 148 -11.78 2.20 5.99
N VAL A 149 -10.98 2.63 5.01
CA VAL A 149 -9.68 3.27 5.25
C VAL A 149 -9.87 4.54 6.08
N GLY A 150 -10.87 5.36 5.75
CA GLY A 150 -11.22 6.57 6.50
C GLY A 150 -11.64 6.26 7.94
N LYS A 151 -12.51 5.26 8.13
CA LYS A 151 -12.91 4.79 9.47
C LYS A 151 -11.74 4.28 10.31
N ALA A 152 -10.73 3.67 9.66
CA ALA A 152 -9.52 3.21 10.32
C ALA A 152 -8.50 4.33 10.61
N GLY A 153 -8.80 5.59 10.24
CA GLY A 153 -7.90 6.72 10.44
C GLY A 153 -6.64 6.66 9.58
N LYS A 154 -6.68 5.95 8.45
CA LYS A 154 -5.56 5.75 7.54
C LYS A 154 -5.64 6.67 6.33
N ILE A 155 -4.54 6.78 5.59
CA ILE A 155 -4.46 7.70 4.46
C ILE A 155 -5.07 7.05 3.22
N ASN A 156 -6.10 7.69 2.68
CA ASN A 156 -6.59 7.39 1.34
C ASN A 156 -5.71 8.08 0.30
N GLU A 157 -5.17 7.30 -0.63
CA GLU A 157 -4.47 7.78 -1.82
C GLU A 157 -5.26 7.33 -3.07
N PRO A 158 -6.34 8.05 -3.45
CA PRO A 158 -7.10 7.76 -4.66
C PRO A 158 -6.23 7.92 -5.90
N CYS A 159 -6.26 6.94 -6.79
CA CYS A 159 -5.44 6.91 -7.99
C CYS A 159 -6.29 6.95 -9.26
N ILE A 160 -5.83 7.75 -10.22
CA ILE A 160 -6.36 7.81 -11.58
C ILE A 160 -5.41 7.02 -12.47
N CYS A 161 -5.93 5.98 -13.12
CA CYS A 161 -5.20 5.27 -14.16
C CYS A 161 -5.16 6.15 -15.40
N PHE A 162 -3.95 6.43 -15.86
CA PHE A 162 -3.71 7.26 -17.03
C PHE A 162 -3.48 6.38 -18.25
N SER A 163 -4.21 6.64 -19.34
CA SER A 163 -4.01 5.99 -20.63
C SER A 163 -3.88 7.05 -21.72
N THR A 164 -2.91 6.89 -22.61
CA THR A 164 -2.76 7.67 -23.83
C THR A 164 -2.77 6.72 -25.01
N GLY A 165 -3.63 7.00 -25.98
CA GLY A 165 -3.76 6.17 -27.17
C GLY A 165 -4.76 6.80 -28.15
N PRO A 166 -4.67 6.50 -29.45
CA PRO A 166 -5.60 7.01 -30.46
C PRO A 166 -7.08 6.69 -30.15
N GLU A 167 -7.31 5.61 -29.40
CA GLU A 167 -8.64 5.16 -28.98
C GLU A 167 -9.17 5.85 -27.71
N HIS A 168 -8.46 6.87 -27.21
CA HIS A 168 -8.78 7.58 -25.97
C HIS A 168 -8.94 9.11 -26.12
N THR A 169 -8.95 9.64 -27.36
CA THR A 169 -9.23 11.05 -27.70
C THR A 169 -10.60 11.23 -28.35
#